data_AF-A0A7S1Z950-F1
#
_entry.id   AF-A0A7S1Z950-F1
#
_cell.length_a   1.000
_cell.length_b   1.000
_cell.length_c   1.000
_cell.angle_alpha   90.00
_cell.angle_beta   90.00
_cell.angle_gamma   90.00
#
_symmetry.space_group_name_H-M   'P 1'
#
loop_
_entity.id
_entity.type
_entity.pdbx_description
1 polymer ?
#
loop_
_entity_poly.entity_id
_entity_poly.type
_entity_poly.pdbx_seq_one_letter_code
_entity_poly.pdbx_strand_id
1 'polypeptide(L)'
;TRPDIEVFKGLNLSVKRGETLALVGPSGGGKSTTIQLIERFYDPKSGTIDFEGVPMKELNIKFLRDQFGLVGQEPTLFNTTIAENIRYGCPSASQEDIEDAARKS
;
A
#
# COMPACT_ATOMS: atom_id res chain seq x y z
N THR A 1 21.76 5.09 -4.61
CA THR A 1 20.63 5.04 -5.57
C THR A 1 21.17 5.00 -6.99
N ARG A 2 20.51 4.30 -7.92
CA ARG A 2 20.91 4.21 -9.33
C ARG A 2 19.85 4.95 -10.18
N PRO A 3 19.95 6.27 -10.36
CA PRO A 3 18.85 7.10 -10.89
C PRO A 3 18.48 6.79 -12.35
N ASP A 4 19.45 6.30 -13.13
CA ASP A 4 19.28 6.05 -14.56
C ASP A 4 18.80 4.64 -14.89
N ILE A 5 18.64 3.78 -13.87
CA ILE A 5 18.16 2.42 -14.08
C ILE A 5 16.64 2.40 -13.96
N GLU A 6 15.99 2.10 -15.08
CA GLU A 6 14.57 1.82 -15.11
C GLU A 6 14.26 0.48 -14.42
N VAL A 7 13.35 0.52 -13.43
CA VAL A 7 12.97 -0.67 -12.65
C VAL A 7 12.07 -1.61 -13.47
N PHE A 8 11.15 -1.07 -14.27
CA PHE A 8 10.20 -1.84 -15.07
C PHE A 8 10.30 -1.49 -16.55
N LYS A 9 10.39 -2.51 -17.40
CA LYS A 9 10.40 -2.38 -18.86
C LYS A 9 9.16 -3.03 -19.46
N GLY A 10 7.99 -2.44 -19.17
CA GLY A 10 6.70 -2.95 -19.65
C GLY A 10 6.01 -3.94 -18.69
N LEU A 11 5.96 -3.60 -17.39
CA LEU A 11 5.13 -4.34 -16.44
C LEU A 11 3.64 -4.20 -16.85
N ASN A 12 2.96 -5.33 -17.03
CA ASN A 12 1.51 -5.37 -17.23
C ASN A 12 0.91 -6.31 -16.18
N LEU A 13 0.00 -5.80 -15.37
CA LEU A 13 -0.59 -6.50 -14.24
C LEU A 13 -2.05 -6.08 -14.10
N SER A 14 -2.92 -7.06 -13.85
CA SER A 14 -4.33 -6.83 -13.50
C SER A 14 -4.68 -7.73 -12.32
N VAL A 15 -5.31 -7.16 -11.30
CA VAL A 15 -5.79 -7.87 -10.12
C VAL A 15 -7.27 -7.59 -9.98
N LYS A 16 -8.08 -8.63 -9.95
CA LYS A 16 -9.53 -8.52 -9.79
C LYS A 16 -9.90 -8.51 -8.31
N ARG A 17 -11.09 -7.99 -8.02
CA ARG A 17 -11.66 -8.03 -6.67
C ARG A 17 -11.68 -9.45 -6.12
N GLY A 18 -11.13 -9.63 -4.93
CA GLY A 18 -11.07 -10.92 -4.23
C GLY A 18 -9.89 -11.80 -4.63
N GLU A 19 -9.06 -11.39 -5.61
CA GLU A 19 -7.84 -12.12 -5.94
C GLU A 19 -6.71 -11.79 -4.95
N THR A 20 -5.88 -12.80 -4.68
CA THR A 20 -4.62 -12.63 -3.95
C THR A 20 -3.48 -12.72 -4.96
N LEU A 21 -2.71 -11.64 -5.07
CA LEU A 21 -1.51 -11.59 -5.90
C LEU A 21 -0.25 -11.66 -5.02
N ALA A 22 0.67 -12.55 -5.38
CA ALA A 22 2.00 -12.60 -4.79
C ALA A 22 3.06 -12.09 -5.79
N LEU A 23 3.86 -11.10 -5.37
CA LEU A 23 5.04 -10.63 -6.11
C LEU A 23 6.29 -11.28 -5.52
N VAL A 24 6.92 -12.19 -6.26
CA VAL A 24 8.10 -12.94 -5.81
C VAL A 24 9.28 -12.71 -6.76
N GLY A 25 10.47 -12.56 -6.21
CA GLY A 25 11.69 -12.33 -6.99
C GLY A 25 12.86 -11.85 -6.13
N PRO A 26 14.06 -11.70 -6.73
CA PRO A 26 15.26 -11.28 -6.01
C PRO A 26 15.12 -9.89 -5.40
N SER A 27 15.97 -9.58 -4.41
CA SER A 27 16.09 -8.22 -3.89
C SER A 27 16.45 -7.23 -5.02
N GLY A 28 15.82 -6.06 -5.03
CA GLY A 28 15.96 -5.08 -6.12
C GLY A 28 15.13 -5.37 -7.38
N GLY A 29 14.37 -6.48 -7.45
CA GLY A 29 13.50 -6.82 -8.58
C GLY A 29 12.22 -5.99 -8.71
N GLY A 30 12.10 -4.86 -8.02
CA GLY A 30 10.98 -3.94 -8.15
C GLY A 30 9.74 -4.22 -7.29
N LYS A 31 9.69 -5.30 -6.50
CA LYS A 31 8.52 -5.64 -5.66
C LYS A 31 8.00 -4.47 -4.81
N SER A 32 8.89 -3.87 -4.01
CA SER A 32 8.55 -2.71 -3.18
C SER A 32 8.21 -1.48 -4.03
N THR A 33 8.85 -1.33 -5.19
CA THR A 33 8.54 -0.27 -6.15
C THR A 33 7.13 -0.43 -6.73
N THR A 34 6.66 -1.65 -7.00
CA THR A 34 5.27 -1.90 -7.41
C THR A 34 4.29 -1.43 -6.35
N ILE A 35 4.53 -1.77 -5.09
CA ILE A 35 3.67 -1.32 -3.97
C ILE A 35 3.69 0.21 -3.88
N GLN A 36 4.86 0.85 -3.94
CA GLN A 36 4.99 2.31 -3.89
C GLN A 36 4.31 3.04 -5.05
N LEU A 37 4.24 2.43 -6.24
CA LEU A 37 3.47 2.97 -7.38
C LEU A 37 1.96 2.90 -7.12
N ILE A 38 1.47 1.79 -6.55
CA ILE A 38 0.04 1.62 -6.19
C ILE A 38 -0.37 2.61 -5.09
N GLU A 39 0.50 2.83 -4.11
CA GLU A 39 0.32 3.82 -3.04
C GLU A 39 0.52 5.28 -3.51
N ARG A 40 0.88 5.45 -4.78
CA ARG A 40 1.17 6.72 -5.43
C ARG A 40 2.21 7.55 -4.66
N PHE A 41 3.23 6.87 -4.11
CA PHE A 41 4.47 7.54 -3.67
C PHE A 41 5.30 8.02 -4.86
N TYR A 42 5.13 7.36 -6.01
CA TYR A 42 5.67 7.77 -7.30
C TYR A 42 4.59 7.66 -8.36
N ASP A 43 4.63 8.53 -9.37
CA ASP A 43 3.88 8.34 -10.61
C ASP A 43 4.76 7.55 -11.61
N PRO A 44 4.17 6.69 -12.46
CA PRO A 44 4.93 5.97 -13.47
C PRO A 44 5.51 6.96 -14.50
N LYS A 45 6.75 6.73 -14.93
CA LYS A 45 7.37 7.54 -16.00
C LYS A 45 6.65 7.39 -17.35
N SER A 46 6.04 6.23 -17.58
CA SER A 46 5.27 5.90 -18.79
C SER A 46 4.19 4.87 -18.46
N GLY A 47 3.11 4.85 -19.24
CA GLY A 47 1.94 4.00 -19.00
C GLY A 47 0.95 4.58 -17.99
N THR A 48 0.03 3.75 -17.53
CA THR A 48 -1.05 4.13 -16.60
C THR A 48 -1.25 3.07 -15.52
N ILE A 49 -1.77 3.51 -14.37
CA ILE A 49 -2.23 2.66 -13.28
C ILE A 49 -3.63 3.13 -12.94
N ASP A 50 -4.58 2.19 -12.98
CA ASP A 50 -5.99 2.48 -12.81
C ASP A 50 -6.54 1.73 -11.59
N PHE A 51 -7.47 2.35 -10.89
CA PHE A 51 -8.22 1.75 -9.78
C PHE A 51 -9.71 1.78 -10.18
N GLU A 52 -10.32 0.61 -10.30
CA GLU A 52 -11.73 0.46 -10.75
C GLU A 52 -12.00 1.18 -12.09
N GLY A 53 -11.02 1.13 -13.01
CA GLY A 53 -11.11 1.75 -14.34
C GLY A 53 -10.87 3.27 -14.36
N VAL A 54 -10.59 3.88 -13.21
CA VAL A 54 -10.24 5.31 -13.11
C VAL A 54 -8.73 5.46 -12.97
N PRO A 55 -8.07 6.29 -13.80
CA PRO A 55 -6.64 6.57 -13.63
C PRO A 55 -6.34 7.08 -12.22
N MET A 56 -5.41 6.43 -11.52
CA MET A 56 -5.07 6.79 -10.13
C MET A 56 -4.59 8.23 -9.99
N LYS A 57 -4.06 8.82 -11.06
CA LYS A 57 -3.65 10.22 -11.13
C LYS A 57 -4.79 11.22 -10.93
N GLU A 58 -6.01 10.83 -11.30
CA GLU A 58 -7.23 11.64 -11.24
C GLU A 58 -7.94 11.53 -9.89
N LEU A 59 -7.61 10.49 -9.11
CA LEU A 59 -8.15 10.29 -7.78
C LEU A 59 -7.47 11.22 -6.77
N ASN A 60 -8.25 11.66 -5.79
CA ASN A 60 -7.71 12.33 -4.62
C ASN A 60 -6.80 11.34 -3.85
N ILE A 61 -5.59 11.78 -3.51
CA ILE A 61 -4.59 10.88 -2.90
C ILE A 61 -4.97 10.38 -1.51
N LYS A 62 -5.70 11.19 -0.72
CA LYS A 62 -6.22 10.76 0.58
C LYS A 62 -7.26 9.66 0.39
N PHE A 63 -8.22 9.89 -0.50
CA PHE A 63 -9.24 8.88 -0.83
C PHE A 63 -8.62 7.56 -1.30
N LEU A 64 -7.65 7.62 -2.23
CA LEU A 64 -6.95 6.45 -2.76
C LEU A 64 -6.27 5.66 -1.63
N ARG A 65 -5.52 6.34 -0.75
CA ARG A 65 -4.82 5.70 0.36
C ARG A 65 -5.76 5.17 1.44
N ASP A 66 -6.91 5.81 1.65
CA ASP A 66 -7.96 5.30 2.54
C ASP A 66 -8.55 3.95 2.05
N GLN A 67 -8.31 3.55 0.79
CA GLN A 67 -8.73 2.23 0.25
C GLN A 67 -7.73 1.10 0.54
N PHE A 68 -6.52 1.41 1.03
CA PHE A 68 -5.45 0.43 1.18
C PHE A 68 -5.03 0.28 2.66
N GLY A 69 -4.93 -0.96 3.12
CA GLY A 69 -4.18 -1.31 4.33
C GLY A 69 -2.77 -1.73 3.94
N LEU A 70 -1.74 -1.00 4.39
CA LEU A 70 -0.34 -1.35 4.16
C LEU A 70 0.27 -1.93 5.44
N VAL A 71 0.90 -3.10 5.31
CA VAL A 71 1.80 -3.65 6.33
C VAL A 71 3.22 -3.56 5.81
N GLY A 72 3.99 -2.64 6.38
CA GLY A 72 5.40 -2.44 6.04
C GLY A 72 6.29 -3.58 6.51
N GLN A 73 7.45 -3.75 5.89
CA GLN A 73 8.44 -4.74 6.31
C GLN A 73 8.97 -4.48 7.72
N GLU A 74 9.10 -3.20 8.10
CA GLU A 74 9.45 -2.76 9.45
C GLU A 74 8.25 -2.04 10.07
N PRO A 75 7.74 -2.49 11.24
CA PRO A 75 6.63 -1.83 11.90
C PRO A 75 7.08 -0.49 12.47
N THR A 76 6.24 0.54 12.33
CA THR A 76 6.43 1.83 13.01
C THR A 76 5.50 1.89 14.22
N LEU A 77 6.06 2.17 15.39
CA LEU A 77 5.30 2.40 16.62
C LEU A 77 5.60 3.80 17.14
N PHE A 78 4.55 4.50 17.54
CA PHE A 78 4.64 5.78 18.22
C PHE A 78 4.85 5.55 19.72
N ASN A 79 5.57 6.46 20.37
CA ASN A 79 5.81 6.43 21.82
C ASN A 79 4.54 6.84 22.60
N THR A 80 3.53 5.96 22.53
CA THR A 80 2.17 6.12 23.05
C THR A 80 1.65 4.73 23.42
N THR A 81 0.42 4.60 23.92
CA THR A 81 -0.12 3.30 24.32
C THR A 81 -0.31 2.35 23.12
N ILE A 82 -0.42 1.04 23.40
CA ILE A 82 -0.73 0.03 22.37
C ILE A 82 -2.08 0.35 21.72
N ALA A 83 -3.09 0.70 22.52
CA ALA A 83 -4.42 1.05 22.02
C ALA A 83 -4.38 2.24 21.07
N GLU A 84 -3.58 3.27 21.36
CA GLU A 84 -3.41 4.43 20.48
C GLU A 84 -2.66 4.08 19.18
N ASN A 85 -1.66 3.20 19.24
CA ASN A 85 -1.00 2.69 18.03
C ASN A 85 -1.97 1.93 17.11
N ILE A 86 -2.89 1.13 17.66
CA ILE A 86 -3.91 0.42 16.87
C ILE A 86 -4.95 1.42 16.33
N ARG A 87 -5.44 2.33 17.17
CA ARG A 87 -6.40 3.39 16.81
C ARG A 87 -5.87 4.31 15.72
N TYR A 88 -4.55 4.46 15.61
CA TYR A 88 -3.93 5.24 14.54
C TYR A 88 -4.36 4.79 13.14
N GLY A 89 -4.57 3.47 12.93
CA GLY A 89 -5.06 2.94 11.65
C GLY A 89 -6.55 3.20 11.39
N CYS A 90 -7.34 3.45 12.43
CA CYS A 90 -8.77 3.77 12.34
C CYS A 90 -9.17 4.69 13.51
N PRO A 91 -9.08 6.03 13.35
CA PRO A 91 -9.31 6.96 14.46
C PRO A 91 -10.70 6.85 15.10
N SER A 92 -11.69 6.41 14.32
CA SER A 92 -13.07 6.21 14.75
C SER A 92 -13.34 4.86 15.42
N ALA A 93 -12.35 3.96 15.53
CA ALA A 93 -12.52 2.64 16.14
C ALA A 93 -12.98 2.75 17.60
N SER A 94 -13.95 1.94 18.01
CA SER A 94 -14.32 1.83 19.43
C SER A 94 -13.23 1.11 20.23
N GLN A 95 -13.35 1.10 21.56
CA GLN A 95 -12.44 0.30 22.40
C GLN A 95 -12.61 -1.21 22.13
N GLU A 96 -13.84 -1.65 21.86
CA GLU A 96 -14.15 -3.03 21.48
C GLU A 96 -13.47 -3.41 20.15
N ASP A 97 -13.54 -2.53 19.13
CA ASP A 97 -12.86 -2.76 17.84
C ASP A 97 -11.33 -2.91 18.01
N ILE A 98 -10.73 -2.14 18.92
CA ILE A 98 -9.30 -2.20 19.21
C ILE A 98 -8.94 -3.53 19.87
N GLU A 99 -9.73 -3.96 20.86
CA GLU A 99 -9.50 -5.24 21.55
C GLU A 99 -9.69 -6.43 20.60
N ASP A 100 -10.69 -6.37 19.73
CA ASP A 100 -10.91 -7.38 18.70
C ASP A 100 -9.77 -7.44 17.69
N ALA A 101 -9.29 -6.28 17.21
CA ALA A 101 -8.13 -6.20 16.32
C ALA A 101 -6.87 -6.78 16.98
N ALA A 102 -6.66 -6.53 18.28
CA ALA A 102 -5.51 -7.05 19.02
C ALA A 102 -5.55 -8.57 19.26
N ARG A 103 -6.74 -9.18 19.29
CA ARG A 103 -6.91 -10.63 19.50
C ARG A 103 -6.79 -11.45 18.22
N LYS A 104 -7.13 -10.88 17.07
CA LYS A 104 -7.08 -11.58 15.78
C LYS A 104 -5.62 -11.79 15.38
N SER A 105 -5.20 -13.05 15.36
CA SER A 105 -3.89 -13.52 14.88
C SER A 105 -4.03 -14.30 13.58
#